data_AF-A0A6D1AE83-F1
#
_entry.id   AF-A0A6D1AE83-F1
#
_cell.length_a   1.000
_cell.length_b   1.000
_cell.length_c   1.000
_cell.angle_alpha   90.00
_cell.angle_beta   90.00
_cell.angle_gamma   90.00
#
_symmetry.space_group_name_H-M   'P 1'
#
loop_
_entity.id
_entity.type
_entity.pdbx_description
1 polymer ?
#
loop_
_entity_poly.entity_id
_entity_poly.type
_entity_poly.pdbx_seq_one_letter_code
_entity_poly.pdbx_strand_id
1 'polypeptide(L)' 'MEVTDVRLRRVNTDGRMRAIASITLDHEFVVHDIRVIDGNNGLFVAMPSKRTPDGEFRDIT' A
#
# COMPACT_ATOMS: atom_id res chain seq x y z
N MET A 1 3.41 -10.60 14.86
CA MET A 1 2.72 -9.92 13.76
C MET A 1 3.06 -10.61 12.47
N GLU A 2 2.15 -11.47 12.03
CA GLU A 2 2.16 -12.19 10.76
C GLU A 2 1.09 -11.61 9.84
N VAL A 3 1.36 -11.62 8.54
CA VAL A 3 0.33 -11.28 7.53
C VAL A 3 -0.50 -12.53 7.27
N THR A 4 -1.77 -12.50 7.66
CA THR A 4 -2.65 -13.68 7.63
C THR A 4 -3.67 -13.65 6.49
N ASP A 5 -3.95 -12.49 5.92
CA ASP A 5 -4.74 -12.35 4.68
C ASP A 5 -4.14 -11.25 3.79
N VAL A 6 -4.22 -11.45 2.48
CA VAL A 6 -3.76 -10.46 1.48
C VAL A 6 -4.79 -10.37 0.38
N ARG A 7 -5.35 -9.17 0.21
CA ARG A 7 -6.28 -8.84 -0.88
C ARG A 7 -5.61 -7.84 -1.80
N LEU A 8 -5.39 -8.22 -3.05
CA LEU A 8 -4.69 -7.39 -4.03
C LEU A 8 -5.56 -7.13 -5.26
N ARG A 9 -5.62 -5.87 -5.67
CA ARG A 9 -6.25 -5.42 -6.91
C ARG A 9 -5.19 -4.80 -7.80
N ARG A 10 -4.92 -5.45 -8.93
CA ARG A 10 -4.02 -4.90 -9.95
C ARG A 10 -4.64 -3.63 -10.57
N VAL A 11 -3.78 -2.67 -10.89
CA VAL A 11 -4.15 -1.44 -11.57
C VAL A 11 -3.40 -1.41 -12.89
N ASN A 12 -4.15 -1.37 -13.99
CA ASN A 12 -3.59 -1.22 -15.32
C ASN A 12 -3.48 0.27 -15.63
N THR A 13 -2.32 0.84 -15.31
CA THR A 13 -1.98 2.25 -15.53
C THR A 13 -0.54 2.35 -16.02
N ASP A 14 -0.28 3.36 -16.85
CA ASP A 14 1.08 3.67 -17.34
C ASP A 14 1.97 4.28 -16.25
N GLY A 15 1.39 4.63 -15.09
CA GLY A 15 2.14 5.13 -13.94
C GLY A 15 2.94 4.06 -13.21
N ARG A 16 3.69 4.49 -12.18
CA ARG A 16 4.49 3.58 -11.34
C ARG A 16 3.65 2.66 -10.45
N MET A 17 2.37 2.92 -10.27
CA MET A 17 1.52 2.09 -9.41
C MET A 17 1.05 0.84 -10.16
N ARG A 18 1.32 -0.34 -9.62
CA ARG A 18 0.96 -1.63 -10.24
C ARG A 18 -0.22 -2.30 -9.56
N ALA A 19 -0.42 -2.07 -8.27
CA ALA A 19 -1.55 -2.61 -7.53
C ALA A 19 -1.87 -1.79 -6.27
N ILE A 20 -3.10 -1.95 -5.79
CA ILE A 20 -3.53 -1.56 -4.45
C ILE A 20 -3.87 -2.84 -3.69
N ALA A 21 -3.42 -2.94 -2.45
CA ALA A 21 -3.59 -4.08 -1.59
C ALA A 21 -4.16 -3.70 -0.22
N SER A 22 -4.72 -4.68 0.46
CA SER A 22 -5.05 -4.64 1.87
C SER A 22 -4.54 -5.92 2.52
N ILE A 23 -3.97 -5.80 3.71
CA ILE A 23 -3.44 -6.94 4.46
C ILE A 23 -4.13 -7.05 5.81
N THR A 24 -4.28 -8.27 6.32
CA THR A 24 -4.70 -8.53 7.69
C THR A 24 -3.51 -9.03 8.49
N LEU A 25 -3.28 -8.45 9.65
CA LEU A 25 -2.25 -8.82 10.61
C LEU A 25 -2.89 -9.65 11.73
N ASP A 26 -2.31 -10.81 12.02
CA ASP A 26 -2.70 -11.72 13.10
C ASP A 26 -4.20 -12.11 13.13
N HIS A 27 -4.93 -11.97 12.01
CA HIS A 27 -6.40 -12.10 11.89
C HIS A 27 -7.21 -11.04 12.65
N GLU A 28 -6.55 -10.00 13.18
CA GLU A 28 -7.17 -9.06 14.10
C GLU A 28 -7.21 -7.63 13.55
N PHE A 29 -6.24 -7.26 12.71
CA PHE A 29 -6.08 -5.88 12.26
C PHE A 29 -5.90 -5.76 10.75
N VAL A 30 -6.75 -4.99 10.08
CA VAL A 30 -6.70 -4.80 8.62
C VAL A 30 -6.08 -3.46 8.28
N VAL A 31 -5.07 -3.47 7.42
CA VAL A 31 -4.45 -2.27 6.83
C VAL A 31 -4.89 -2.15 5.38
N HIS A 32 -5.54 -1.03 5.07
CA HIS A 32 -6.00 -0.69 3.72
C HIS A 32 -5.05 0.28 3.00
N ASP A 33 -5.22 0.43 1.69
CA ASP A 33 -4.50 1.38 0.84
C ASP A 33 -2.98 1.20 0.78
N ILE A 34 -2.52 -0.05 0.94
CA ILE A 34 -1.13 -0.43 0.63
C ILE A 34 -0.95 -0.41 -0.89
N ARG A 35 0.17 0.11 -1.38
CA ARG A 35 0.42 0.23 -2.82
C ARG A 35 1.62 -0.60 -3.24
N VAL A 36 1.50 -1.28 -4.37
CA VAL A 36 2.64 -1.92 -5.03
C VAL A 36 3.12 -0.97 -6.12
N ILE A 37 4.37 -0.51 -5.98
CA ILE A 37 4.97 0.49 -6.85
C ILE A 37 6.16 -0.13 -7.60
N ASP A 38 6.27 0.21 -8.87
CA ASP A 38 7.41 -0.09 -9.73
C ASP A 38 8.43 1.05 -9.63
N GLY A 39 9.48 0.82 -8.85
CA GLY A 39 10.57 1.75 -8.63
C GLY A 39 11.75 1.46 -9.54
N ASN A 40 12.81 2.29 -9.41
CA ASN A 40 14.01 2.14 -10.23
C ASN A 40 14.75 0.80 -9.99
N ASN A 41 14.57 0.19 -8.81
CA ASN A 41 15.18 -1.09 -8.43
C ASN A 41 14.17 -2.24 -8.41
N GLY A 42 13.06 -2.10 -9.15
CA GLY A 42 11.99 -3.09 -9.22
C GLY A 42 10.79 -2.79 -8.32
N LEU A 43 9.95 -3.82 -8.15
CA LEU A 43 8.69 -3.71 -7.41
C LEU A 43 8.93 -3.63 -5.90
N PHE A 44 8.25 -2.70 -5.24
CA PHE A 44 8.26 -2.57 -3.79
C PHE A 44 6.87 -2.22 -3.25
N VAL A 45 6.70 -2.42 -1.94
CA VAL A 45 5.45 -2.11 -1.23
C VAL A 45 5.60 -0.76 -0.53
N ALA A 46 4.68 0.16 -0.81
CA ALA A 46 4.58 1.45 -0.15
C ALA A 46 3.42 1.42 0.86
N MET A 47 3.70 1.89 2.07
CA MET A 47 2.70 1.98 3.14
C MET A 47 1.60 3.01 2.79
N PRO A 48 0.44 2.92 3.46
CA PRO A 48 -0.63 3.89 3.28
C PRO A 48 -0.17 5.27 3.75
N SER A 49 -0.20 6.22 2.83
CA SER A 49 0.13 7.62 3.11
C SER A 49 -1.14 8.45 2.99
N LYS A 50 -1.41 9.30 3.97
CA LYS A 50 -2.50 10.27 3.89
C LYS A 50 -1.90 11.64 3.62
N ARG A 51 -2.44 12.35 2.62
CA ARG A 51 -2.07 13.74 2.36
C ARG A 51 -2.76 14.60 3.40
N THR A 52 -1.98 15.39 4.15
CA THR A 52 -2.52 16.37 5.09
C THR A 52 -3.10 17.57 4.31
N PRO A 53 -4.00 18.36 4.93
CA PRO A 53 -4.48 19.61 4.32
C PRO A 53 -3.34 20.56 3.94
N ASP A 54 -2.24 20.50 4.68
CA ASP A 54 -1.03 21.32 4.47
C ASP A 54 -0.15 20.83 3.30
N GLY A 55 -0.57 19.75 2.63
CA GLY A 55 0.08 19.22 1.43
C GLY A 55 1.20 18.22 1.69
N GLU A 56 1.58 17.99 2.95
CA GLU A 56 2.55 16.97 3.34
C GLU A 56 1.95 15.56 3.23
N PHE A 57 2.77 14.60 2.83
CA PHE A 57 2.41 13.19 2.93
C PHE A 57 2.96 12.65 4.25
N ARG A 58 2.06 12.16 5.10
CA ARG A 58 2.46 11.43 6.31
C ARG A 58 2.08 9.98 6.14
N ASP A 59 3.04 9.11 6.40
CA ASP A 59 2.76 7.70 6.59
C ASP A 59 1.89 7.57 7.83
N ILE A 60 0.81 6.79 7.72
CA ILE A 60 -0.05 6.51 8.85
C ILE A 60 0.78 5.61 9.78
N THR A 61 1.21 6.17 10.91
CA THR A 61 1.98 5.47 11.96
C THR A 61 1.04 4.99 13.05
#